data_AF-A0A970XHF3-F1
#
_entry.id   AF-A0A970XHF3-F1
#
_cell.length_a   1.000
_cell.length_b   1.000
_cell.length_c   1.000
_cell.angle_alpha   90.00
_cell.angle_beta   90.00
_cell.angle_gamma   90.00
#
_symmetry.space_group_name_H-M   'P 1'
#
loop_
_entity.id
_entity.type
_entity.pdbx_description
1 polymer ?
#
loop_
_entity_poly.entity_id
_entity_poly.type
_entity_poly.pdbx_seq_one_letter_code
_entity_poly.pdbx_strand_id
1 'polypeptide(L)' 'LDGKGYPKGLKGSMIPLVSKIITVSDAYDAMTNERSYRKVKTLEEAVEELRRCAGTQFDEEVVNVFIEKVLMSDKDSND' A
#
# COMPACT_ATOMS: atom_id res chain seq x y z
N LEU A 1 4.13 -2.25 -10.53
CA LEU A 1 4.55 -0.86 -10.88
C LEU A 1 4.61 -0.69 -12.40
N ASP A 2 3.47 -0.30 -12.97
CA ASP A 2 3.22 -0.21 -14.42
C ASP A 2 3.93 0.96 -15.14
N GLY A 3 4.66 1.81 -14.41
CA GLY A 3 5.43 2.91 -14.97
C GLY A 3 4.60 4.14 -15.35
N LYS A 4 3.35 4.25 -14.86
CA LYS A 4 2.49 5.43 -15.09
C LYS A 4 2.67 6.56 -14.06
N GLY A 5 3.59 6.39 -13.10
CA GLY A 5 3.86 7.37 -12.05
C GLY A 5 4.71 8.56 -12.49
N TYR A 6 4.39 9.75 -11.99
CA TYR A 6 5.18 10.97 -12.17
C TYR A 6 6.43 10.97 -11.25
N PRO A 7 7.52 11.71 -11.57
CA PRO A 7 7.80 12.45 -12.81
C PRO A 7 8.61 11.67 -13.85
N LYS A 8 9.05 10.44 -13.57
CA LYS A 8 10.02 9.71 -14.42
C LYS A 8 9.50 8.44 -15.10
N GLY A 9 8.23 8.05 -14.92
CA GLY A 9 7.66 6.87 -15.58
C GLY A 9 8.48 5.59 -15.36
N LEU A 10 9.16 5.49 -14.22
CA LEU A 10 10.12 4.41 -13.93
C LEU A 10 9.35 3.09 -13.80
N LYS A 11 9.83 2.05 -14.49
CA LYS A 11 9.22 0.72 -14.46
C LYS A 11 9.90 -0.16 -13.42
N GLY A 12 9.08 -0.86 -12.63
CA GLY A 12 9.50 -2.00 -11.80
C GLY A 12 10.73 -1.75 -10.92
N SER A 13 11.84 -2.40 -11.25
CA SER A 13 13.09 -2.47 -10.48
C SER A 13 13.88 -1.15 -10.42
N MET A 14 13.58 -0.17 -11.27
CA MET A 14 14.25 1.14 -11.22
C MET A 14 13.64 2.11 -10.21
N ILE A 15 12.50 1.77 -9.61
CA ILE A 15 11.91 2.56 -8.53
C ILE A 15 12.61 2.18 -7.22
N PRO A 16 13.22 3.14 -6.50
CA PRO A 16 13.84 2.86 -5.21
C PRO A 16 12.88 2.19 -4.24
N LEU A 17 13.34 1.19 -3.48
CA LEU A 17 12.51 0.46 -2.51
C LEU A 17 11.77 1.40 -1.56
N VAL A 18 12.45 2.44 -1.07
CA VAL A 18 11.86 3.48 -0.21
C VAL A 18 10.65 4.15 -0.87
N SER A 19 10.72 4.45 -2.17
CA SER A 19 9.59 5.05 -2.90
C SER A 19 8.41 4.09 -3.01
N LYS A 20 8.66 2.79 -3.19
CA LYS A 20 7.62 1.76 -3.23
C LYS A 20 6.90 1.67 -1.87
N ILE A 21 7.66 1.66 -0.78
CA ILE A 21 7.15 1.64 0.59
C ILE A 21 6.29 2.88 0.87
N ILE A 22 6.83 4.08 0.63
CA ILE A 22 6.11 5.35 0.85
C ILE A 22 4.79 5.37 0.08
N THR A 23 4.79 4.88 -1.17
CA THR A 23 3.59 4.87 -2.02
C THR A 23 2.48 3.98 -1.45
N VAL A 24 2.83 2.80 -0.93
CA VAL A 24 1.85 1.90 -0.28
C VAL A 24 1.33 2.53 1.01
N SER A 25 2.22 3.11 1.83
CA SER A 25 1.84 3.77 3.08
C SER A 25 0.94 4.99 2.87
N ASP A 26 1.26 5.87 1.90
CA ASP A 26 0.44 7.05 1.56
C ASP A 26 -0.93 6.65 1.00
N ALA A 27 -0.99 5.60 0.17
CA ALA A 27 -2.25 5.07 -0.33
C ALA A 27 -3.13 4.53 0.80
N TYR A 28 -2.55 3.75 1.73
CA TYR A 28 -3.27 3.26 2.90
C TYR A 28 -3.78 4.42 3.77
N ASP A 29 -2.92 5.38 4.11
CA ASP A 29 -3.30 6.58 4.86
C ASP A 29 -4.44 7.33 4.18
N ALA A 30 -4.38 7.55 2.86
CA ALA A 30 -5.44 8.21 2.11
C ALA A 30 -6.77 7.43 2.06
N MET A 31 -6.74 6.10 2.26
CA MET A 31 -7.93 5.26 2.33
C MET A 31 -8.56 5.26 3.73
N THR A 32 -7.72 5.29 4.77
CA THR A 32 -8.15 5.13 6.17
C THR A 32 -8.20 6.43 6.97
N ASN A 33 -7.70 7.55 6.44
CA ASN A 33 -7.82 8.86 7.05
C ASN A 33 -8.75 9.79 6.26
N GLU A 34 -9.57 10.52 7.02
CA GLU A 34 -10.70 11.28 6.52
C GLU A 34 -10.22 12.62 5.92
N ARG A 35 -10.04 12.69 4.59
CA ARG A 35 -9.92 13.97 3.88
C ARG A 35 -11.31 14.54 3.59
N SER A 36 -11.91 15.16 4.61
CA SER A 36 -13.11 16.03 4.66
C SER A 36 -14.41 15.67 3.92
N TYR A 37 -14.46 14.73 2.97
CA TYR A 37 -15.66 14.49 2.14
C TYR A 37 -15.82 13.05 1.60
N ARG A 38 -15.02 12.06 2.05
CA ARG A 38 -15.18 10.64 1.67
C ARG A 38 -15.39 9.76 2.89
N LYS A 39 -16.29 8.77 2.77
CA LYS A 39 -16.37 7.66 3.72
C LYS A 39 -15.01 6.95 3.75
N VAL A 40 -14.44 6.90 4.95
CA VAL A 40 -13.20 6.17 5.26
C VAL A 40 -13.42 4.68 5.01
N LYS A 41 -12.44 4.02 4.39
CA LYS A 41 -12.46 2.56 4.20
C LYS A 41 -12.14 1.84 5.51
N THR A 42 -12.77 0.70 5.76
CA THR A 42 -12.34 -0.18 6.86
C THR A 42 -10.96 -0.77 6.56
N LEU A 43 -10.33 -1.37 7.58
CA LEU A 43 -9.05 -2.07 7.41
C LEU A 43 -9.15 -3.13 6.31
N GLU A 44 -10.22 -3.93 6.32
CA GLU A 44 -10.48 -4.99 5.35
C GLU A 44 -10.63 -4.41 3.94
N GLU A 45 -11.42 -3.35 3.78
CA GLU A 45 -11.62 -2.68 2.49
C GLU A 45 -10.33 -2.05 1.94
N ALA A 46 -9.46 -1.55 2.82
CA ALA A 46 -8.15 -1.01 2.45
C ALA A 46 -7.18 -2.15 2.04
N VAL A 47 -7.17 -3.26 2.77
CA VAL A 47 -6.37 -4.45 2.44
C VAL A 47 -6.79 -5.05 1.09
N GLU A 48 -8.09 -5.17 0.84
CA GLU A 48 -8.63 -5.66 -0.43
C GLU A 48 -8.21 -4.75 -1.60
N GLU A 49 -8.28 -3.43 -1.42
CA GLU A 49 -7.89 -2.47 -2.44
C GLU A 49 -6.38 -2.50 -2.71
N LEU A 50 -5.53 -2.60 -1.68
CA LEU A 50 -4.08 -2.77 -1.83
C LEU A 50 -3.75 -4.04 -2.61
N ARG A 51 -4.39 -5.17 -2.29
CA ARG A 51 -4.22 -6.44 -3.03
C ARG A 51 -4.69 -6.33 -4.48
N ARG A 52 -5.83 -5.68 -4.72
CA ARG A 52 -6.37 -5.46 -6.07
C ARG A 52 -5.42 -4.66 -6.96
N CYS A 53 -4.69 -3.73 -6.36
CA CYS A 53 -3.74 -2.84 -7.05
C CYS A 53 -2.28 -3.35 -7.01
N ALA A 54 -2.01 -4.48 -6.36
CA ALA A 54 -0.69 -5.11 -6.33
C ALA A 54 -0.25 -5.55 -7.74
N GLY A 55 1.06 -5.52 -8.00
CA GLY A 55 1.65 -5.83 -9.30
C GLY A 55 1.45 -4.73 -10.37
N THR A 56 0.36 -3.96 -10.29
CA THR A 56 0.07 -2.86 -11.21
C THR A 56 0.50 -1.51 -10.64
N GLN A 57 -0.29 -0.91 -9.75
CA GLN A 57 -0.02 0.38 -9.13
C GLN A 57 1.00 0.29 -8.01
N PHE A 58 1.05 -0.86 -7.33
CA PHE A 58 1.99 -1.10 -6.24
C PHE A 58 2.98 -2.22 -6.60
N ASP A 59 4.02 -2.32 -5.79
CA ASP A 59 4.90 -3.48 -5.77
C ASP A 59 4.26 -4.56 -4.91
N GLU A 60 4.14 -5.77 -5.47
CA GLU A 60 3.42 -6.87 -4.82
C GLU A 60 4.11 -7.33 -3.52
N GLU A 61 5.44 -7.38 -3.51
CA GLU A 61 6.21 -7.78 -2.33
C GLU A 61 6.01 -6.79 -1.18
N VAL A 62 6.07 -5.49 -1.50
CA VAL A 62 5.85 -4.42 -0.52
C VAL A 62 4.44 -4.46 0.05
N VAL A 63 3.41 -4.67 -0.79
CA VAL A 63 2.02 -4.80 -0.33
C VAL A 63 1.86 -5.97 0.63
N ASN A 64 2.41 -7.14 0.30
CA ASN A 64 2.32 -8.33 1.14
C ASN A 64 2.99 -8.12 2.50
N VAL A 65 4.22 -7.58 2.52
CA VAL A 65 4.94 -7.30 3.77
C VAL A 65 4.22 -6.24 4.60
N PHE A 66 3.68 -5.18 3.97
CA PHE A 66 2.93 -4.15 4.68
C PHE A 66 1.69 -4.71 5.37
N ILE A 67 0.91 -5.55 4.68
CA ILE A 67 -0.26 -6.20 5.26
C ILE A 67 0.14 -7.08 6.45
N GLU A 68 1.16 -7.94 6.29
CA GLU A 68 1.58 -8.88 7.33
C GLU A 68 2.20 -8.16 8.55
N LYS A 69 3.15 -7.26 8.32
CA LYS A 69 4.02 -6.69 9.36
C LYS A 69 3.56 -5.34 9.92
N VAL A 70 2.59 -4.68 9.28
CA VAL A 70 2.09 -3.36 9.74
C VAL A 70 0.61 -3.43 10.09
N LEU A 71 -0.21 -4.10 9.28
CA LEU A 71 -1.66 -4.13 9.48
C LEU A 71 -2.14 -5.30 10.34
N MET A 72 -1.40 -6.41 10.38
CA MET A 72 -1.82 -7.65 11.07
C MET A 72 -0.97 -8.00 12.29
N SER A 73 -0.02 -7.14 12.70
CA SER A 73 0.99 -7.46 13.72
C SER A 73 0.54 -7.48 15.18
N ASP A 74 -0.77 -7.35 15.46
CA ASP A 74 -1.32 -7.47 16.83
C ASP A 74 -1.93 -8.85 17.13
N LYS A 75 -1.61 -9.91 16.37
CA LYS A 75 -2.10 -11.28 16.67
C LYS A 75 -1.09 -12.28 17.23
N ASP A 76 0.20 -11.93 17.31
CA ASP A 76 1.25 -12.86 17.78
C ASP A 76 1.95 -12.37 19.06
N SER A 77 1.17 -11.98 20.07
CA SER A 77 1.65 -11.83 21.45
C SER A 77 0.67 -12.49 22.43
N ASN A 78 0.53 -13.80 22.28
CA ASN A 78 0.16 -14.68 23.38
C ASN A 78 0.85 -16.03 23.20
N ASP A 79 2.14 -16.08 23.51
CA ASP A 79 2.80 -17.23 24.14
C ASP A 79 4.07 -16.76 24.87
#